data_AF-A0A524GBS7-F1
#
_entry.id   AF-A0A524GBS7-F1
#
_cell.length_a   1.000
_cell.length_b   1.000
_cell.length_c   1.000
_cell.angle_alpha   90.00
_cell.angle_beta   90.00
_cell.angle_gamma   90.00
#
_symmetry.space_group_name_H-M   'P 1'
#
loop_
_entity.id
_entity.type
_entity.pdbx_description
1 polymer ?
#
loop_
_entity_poly.entity_id
_entity_poly.type
_entity_poly.pdbx_seq_one_letter_code
_entity_poly.pdbx_strand_id
1 'polypeptide(L)'
;MTYSILRMIELMNDQFPLLLNAVLERMPVIIAGEDIELVDDITESITTLCSHRHKLVFWRDFTSESEILAVWEEEKHNYEVNRTVVCGLSGNLRLALDRISRFTGWVLAVPLGSTVLGVEVTERTLDDVVTHILRNSGNCGILRISSPSSISFSLVRHTDSTLNVENRIVSKILVRKKQSLERIRRLLTKSLRGMNVSEHIINAVLKLDDESEKLTQDVFEEEINNYVHAARRAVTLLSRIRLARELGASTTLTERNLYEAIGWDGGDLADLIRFIRAEWQEDFSDCIKMGTLSGLGAWVDSMWGT
;
A
#
# COMPACT_ATOMS: atom_id res chain seq x y z
N MET A 1 -21.23 0.49 -2.94
CA MET A 1 -20.95 0.23 -1.51
C MET A 1 -19.44 0.19 -1.35
N THR A 2 -18.84 1.13 -0.61
CA THR A 2 -17.38 1.17 -0.44
C THR A 2 -16.91 0.05 0.48
N TYR A 3 -15.96 -0.77 0.04
CA TYR A 3 -15.33 -1.78 0.90
C TYR A 3 -14.41 -1.11 1.90
N SER A 4 -14.71 -1.26 3.20
CA SER A 4 -13.84 -0.78 4.26
C SER A 4 -12.55 -1.61 4.33
N ILE A 5 -11.46 -1.00 4.80
CA ILE A 5 -10.19 -1.70 5.01
C ILE A 5 -10.37 -2.92 5.93
N LEU A 6 -11.22 -2.76 6.96
CA LEU A 6 -11.58 -3.85 7.84
C LEU A 6 -12.17 -5.03 7.06
N ARG A 7 -13.13 -4.75 6.18
CA ARG A 7 -13.77 -5.79 5.38
C ARG A 7 -12.78 -6.48 4.44
N MET A 8 -11.87 -5.75 3.82
CA MET A 8 -10.82 -6.32 2.98
C MET A 8 -9.88 -7.24 3.77
N ILE A 9 -9.45 -6.83 4.96
CA ILE A 9 -8.63 -7.66 5.86
C ILE A 9 -9.37 -8.96 6.23
N GLU A 10 -10.66 -8.86 6.57
CA GLU A 10 -11.46 -10.03 6.96
C GLU A 10 -11.70 -11.01 5.81
N LEU A 11 -11.93 -10.52 4.59
CA LEU A 11 -12.21 -11.36 3.43
C LEU A 11 -10.94 -12.03 2.87
N MET A 12 -9.82 -11.31 2.86
CA MET A 12 -8.58 -11.78 2.24
C MET A 12 -7.64 -12.47 3.22
N ASN A 13 -7.79 -12.23 4.52
CA ASN A 13 -7.01 -12.84 5.59
C ASN A 13 -5.49 -12.75 5.33
N ASP A 14 -4.84 -13.88 5.04
CA ASP A 14 -3.41 -14.03 4.78
C ASP A 14 -2.95 -13.46 3.43
N GLN A 15 -3.88 -13.15 2.53
CA GLN A 15 -3.60 -12.53 1.24
C GLN A 15 -3.58 -11.00 1.30
N PHE A 16 -4.16 -10.38 2.32
CA PHE A 16 -4.18 -8.92 2.46
C PHE A 16 -2.78 -8.30 2.57
N PRO A 17 -1.82 -8.86 3.34
CA PRO A 17 -0.44 -8.36 3.36
C PRO A 17 0.21 -8.34 1.98
N LEU A 18 -0.05 -9.34 1.13
CA LEU A 18 0.48 -9.39 -0.23
C LEU A 18 -0.13 -8.29 -1.12
N LEU A 19 -1.44 -8.03 -0.98
CA LEU A 19 -2.10 -6.90 -1.66
C LEU A 19 -1.51 -5.58 -1.20
N LEU A 20 -1.34 -5.40 0.11
CA LEU A 20 -0.77 -4.18 0.66
C LEU A 20 0.66 -3.95 0.13
N ASN A 21 1.47 -5.00 0.05
CA ASN A 21 2.82 -4.93 -0.53
C ASN A 21 2.77 -4.51 -2.00
N ALA A 22 1.90 -5.12 -2.81
CA ALA A 22 1.74 -4.75 -4.22
C ALA A 22 1.34 -3.28 -4.39
N VAL A 23 0.42 -2.79 -3.56
CA VAL A 23 0.01 -1.38 -3.58
C VAL A 23 1.17 -0.48 -3.12
N LEU A 24 1.85 -0.78 -2.02
CA LEU A 24 2.98 0.00 -1.52
C LEU A 24 4.15 0.05 -2.51
N GLU A 25 4.42 -1.04 -3.23
CA GLU A 25 5.47 -1.08 -4.26
C GLU A 25 5.03 -0.50 -5.62
N ARG A 26 3.84 0.13 -5.69
CA ARG A 26 3.27 0.68 -6.94
C ARG A 26 3.18 -0.36 -8.06
N MET A 27 3.01 -1.62 -7.69
CA MET A 27 2.77 -2.68 -8.65
C MET A 27 1.38 -2.47 -9.28
N PRO A 28 1.22 -2.65 -10.60
CA PRO A 28 -0.10 -2.67 -11.19
C PRO A 28 -0.97 -3.74 -10.54
N VAL A 29 -2.18 -3.38 -10.13
CA VAL A 29 -3.17 -4.28 -9.54
C VAL A 29 -4.39 -4.33 -10.46
N ILE A 30 -4.77 -5.53 -10.90
CA ILE A 30 -5.93 -5.77 -11.74
C ILE A 30 -7.06 -6.32 -10.88
N ILE A 31 -8.25 -5.72 -10.94
CA ILE A 31 -9.45 -6.15 -10.24
C ILE A 31 -10.38 -6.81 -11.24
N ALA A 32 -10.55 -8.13 -11.14
CA ALA A 32 -11.31 -8.91 -12.10
C ALA A 32 -12.51 -9.60 -11.46
N GLY A 33 -13.70 -9.44 -12.04
CA GLY A 33 -14.93 -10.03 -11.54
C GLY A 33 -16.11 -9.80 -12.49
N GLU A 34 -17.22 -10.49 -12.26
CA GLU A 34 -18.40 -10.41 -13.16
C GLU A 34 -19.31 -9.21 -12.89
N ASP A 35 -19.38 -8.77 -11.64
CA ASP A 35 -20.21 -7.65 -11.21
C ASP A 35 -19.43 -6.33 -11.38
N ILE A 36 -19.84 -5.52 -12.37
CA ILE A 36 -19.20 -4.25 -12.72
C ILE A 36 -19.18 -3.27 -11.55
N GLU A 37 -20.31 -3.12 -10.84
CA GLU A 37 -20.42 -2.16 -9.74
C GLU A 37 -19.49 -2.56 -8.61
N LEU A 38 -19.45 -3.87 -8.30
CA LEU A 38 -18.57 -4.41 -7.29
C LEU A 38 -17.08 -4.29 -7.66
N VAL A 39 -16.74 -4.54 -8.92
CA VAL A 39 -15.37 -4.39 -9.44
C VAL A 39 -14.91 -2.94 -9.32
N ASP A 40 -15.75 -1.98 -9.72
CA ASP A 40 -15.43 -0.55 -9.64
C ASP A 40 -15.35 -0.06 -8.19
N ASP A 41 -16.28 -0.47 -7.33
CA ASP A 41 -16.26 -0.16 -5.88
C ASP A 41 -14.96 -0.66 -5.22
N ILE A 42 -14.55 -1.90 -5.50
CA ILE A 42 -13.30 -2.47 -4.97
C ILE A 42 -12.07 -1.77 -5.55
N THR A 43 -12.09 -1.44 -6.84
CA THR A 43 -11.02 -0.67 -7.50
C THR A 43 -10.81 0.67 -6.81
N GLU A 44 -11.89 1.39 -6.50
CA GLU A 44 -11.80 2.63 -5.72
C GLU A 44 -11.31 2.38 -4.30
N SER A 45 -11.85 1.37 -3.60
CA SER A 45 -11.45 1.03 -2.24
C SER A 45 -9.96 0.71 -2.11
N ILE A 46 -9.36 0.01 -3.08
CA ILE A 46 -7.93 -0.34 -3.04
C ILE A 46 -7.03 0.89 -3.13
N THR A 47 -7.46 1.94 -3.82
CA THR A 47 -6.70 3.20 -3.84
C THR A 47 -6.60 3.85 -2.45
N THR A 48 -7.53 3.55 -1.53
CA THR A 48 -7.48 4.06 -0.15
C THR A 48 -6.40 3.39 0.70
N LEU A 49 -5.87 2.23 0.28
CA LEU A 49 -4.74 1.56 0.94
C LEU A 49 -3.42 2.35 0.84
N CYS A 50 -3.34 3.34 -0.05
CA CYS A 50 -2.20 4.24 -0.17
C CYS A 50 -2.62 5.70 0.03
N SER A 51 -3.19 6.00 1.19
CA SER A 51 -3.67 7.36 1.56
C SER A 51 -2.62 8.46 1.51
N HIS A 52 -1.32 8.12 1.58
CA HIS A 52 -0.21 9.05 1.37
C HIS A 52 -0.04 9.49 -0.09
N ARG A 53 -0.76 8.87 -1.03
CA ARG A 53 -0.69 9.15 -2.48
C ARG A 53 -1.88 9.97 -2.95
N HIS A 54 -1.64 10.75 -4.00
CA HIS A 54 -2.69 11.48 -4.68
C HIS A 54 -3.42 10.58 -5.67
N LYS A 55 -4.73 10.39 -5.50
CA LYS A 55 -5.55 9.58 -6.42
C LYS A 55 -5.87 10.36 -7.69
N LEU A 56 -5.54 9.79 -8.85
CA LEU A 56 -6.00 10.25 -10.15
C LEU A 56 -6.92 9.19 -10.78
N VAL A 57 -8.04 9.61 -11.34
CA VAL A 57 -8.97 8.74 -12.06
C VAL A 57 -8.78 8.93 -13.56
N PHE A 58 -8.44 7.84 -14.24
CA PHE A 58 -8.27 7.85 -15.69
C PHE A 58 -9.59 8.21 -16.39
N TRP A 59 -9.50 9.04 -17.43
CA TRP A 59 -10.62 9.60 -18.19
C TRP A 59 -11.44 10.69 -17.47
N ARG A 60 -11.09 11.02 -16.22
CA ARG A 60 -11.63 12.18 -15.50
C ARG A 60 -10.57 13.23 -15.23
N ASP A 61 -9.43 12.79 -14.69
CA ASP A 61 -8.35 13.67 -14.24
C ASP A 61 -7.24 13.78 -15.31
N PHE A 62 -7.10 12.78 -16.17
CA PHE A 62 -6.20 12.79 -17.35
C PHE A 62 -6.69 11.80 -18.42
N THR A 63 -6.24 11.96 -19.67
CA THR A 63 -6.71 11.16 -20.82
C THR A 63 -5.59 10.59 -21.70
N SER A 64 -4.33 10.97 -21.43
CA SER A 64 -3.18 10.58 -22.24
C SER A 64 -1.99 10.14 -21.39
N GLU A 65 -1.13 9.29 -21.94
CA GLU A 65 0.10 8.85 -21.27
C GLU A 65 1.06 10.02 -21.02
N SER A 66 1.12 11.01 -21.93
CA SER A 66 1.99 12.18 -21.75
C SER A 66 1.64 13.02 -20.52
N GLU A 67 0.35 13.13 -20.18
CA GLU A 67 -0.09 13.88 -18.99
C GLU A 67 0.39 13.20 -17.70
N ILE A 68 0.18 11.88 -17.57
CA ILE A 68 0.61 11.15 -16.37
C ILE A 68 2.13 11.03 -16.27
N LEU A 69 2.84 10.93 -17.41
CA LEU A 69 4.30 10.95 -17.44
C LEU A 69 4.87 12.29 -16.96
N ALA A 70 4.23 13.41 -17.30
CA ALA A 70 4.65 14.73 -16.82
C ALA A 70 4.52 14.84 -15.30
N VAL A 71 3.42 14.32 -14.73
CA VAL A 71 3.22 14.25 -13.28
C VAL A 71 4.31 13.40 -12.62
N TRP A 72 4.61 12.20 -13.15
CA TRP A 72 5.67 11.36 -12.60
C TRP A 72 7.06 11.98 -12.72
N GLU A 73 7.30 12.75 -13.77
CA GLU A 73 8.57 13.47 -13.92
C GLU A 73 8.71 14.58 -12.86
N GLU A 74 7.64 15.31 -12.58
CA GLU A 74 7.64 16.30 -11.49
C GLU A 74 7.84 15.63 -10.12
N GLU A 75 7.18 14.49 -9.89
CA GLU A 75 7.35 13.70 -8.67
C GLU A 75 8.83 13.36 -8.42
N LYS A 76 9.56 12.86 -9.43
CA LYS A 76 10.98 12.46 -9.28
C LYS A 76 11.87 13.57 -8.70
N HIS A 77 11.62 14.81 -9.05
CA HIS A 77 12.47 15.94 -8.65
C HIS A 77 12.15 16.47 -7.25
N ASN A 78 11.04 16.03 -6.63
CA ASN A 78 10.61 16.52 -5.33
C ASN A 78 10.14 15.39 -4.41
N TYR A 79 10.96 15.05 -3.41
CA TYR A 79 10.65 14.02 -2.41
C TYR A 79 9.50 14.40 -1.46
N GLU A 80 9.10 15.68 -1.42
CA GLU A 80 8.01 16.17 -0.58
C GLU A 80 6.63 16.08 -1.25
N VAL A 81 6.58 15.84 -2.56
CA VAL A 81 5.30 15.70 -3.28
C VAL A 81 4.75 14.28 -3.11
N ASN A 82 3.45 14.19 -2.81
CA ASN A 82 2.74 12.93 -2.74
C ASN A 82 2.74 12.25 -4.11
N ARG A 83 3.16 10.99 -4.16
CA ARG A 83 3.12 10.22 -5.40
C ARG A 83 1.71 9.92 -5.83
N THR A 84 1.51 9.62 -7.10
CA THR A 84 0.18 9.34 -7.64
C THR A 84 -0.18 7.87 -7.59
N VAL A 85 -1.44 7.56 -7.32
CA VAL A 85 -2.06 6.25 -7.58
C VAL A 85 -3.15 6.46 -8.63
N VAL A 86 -3.20 5.61 -9.64
CA VAL A 86 -4.18 5.73 -10.71
C VAL A 86 -5.31 4.73 -10.51
N CYS A 87 -6.54 5.22 -10.56
CA CYS A 87 -7.76 4.42 -10.61
C CYS A 87 -8.27 4.33 -12.05
N GLY A 88 -8.29 3.12 -12.62
CA GLY A 88 -8.86 2.84 -13.93
C GLY A 88 -10.15 2.05 -13.80
N LEU A 89 -11.30 2.71 -13.94
CA LEU A 89 -12.63 2.09 -13.83
C LEU A 89 -13.01 1.28 -15.07
N SER A 90 -13.94 0.34 -14.90
CA SER A 90 -14.37 -0.65 -15.89
C SER A 90 -14.76 -0.02 -17.22
N GLY A 91 -15.50 1.09 -17.19
CA GLY A 91 -15.97 1.79 -18.39
C GLY A 91 -14.85 2.33 -19.29
N ASN A 92 -13.64 2.49 -18.75
CA ASN A 92 -12.49 3.08 -19.45
C ASN A 92 -11.40 2.06 -19.79
N LEU A 93 -11.60 0.77 -19.53
CA LEU A 93 -10.59 -0.28 -19.71
C LEU A 93 -9.94 -0.23 -21.11
N ARG A 94 -10.76 -0.25 -22.16
CA ARG A 94 -10.26 -0.24 -23.54
C ARG A 94 -9.43 1.00 -23.85
N LEU A 95 -9.92 2.17 -23.43
CA LEU A 95 -9.22 3.43 -23.64
C LEU A 95 -7.88 3.46 -22.91
N ALA A 96 -7.81 2.85 -21.72
CA ALA A 96 -6.57 2.74 -20.96
C ALA A 96 -5.55 1.86 -21.72
N LEU A 97 -5.97 0.69 -22.21
CA LEU A 97 -5.09 -0.22 -22.96
C LEU A 97 -4.59 0.39 -24.29
N ASP A 98 -5.44 1.16 -24.97
CA ASP A 98 -5.10 1.80 -26.25
C ASP A 98 -4.14 2.99 -26.07
N ARG A 99 -4.21 3.69 -24.94
CA ARG A 99 -3.53 4.99 -24.73
C ARG A 99 -2.36 4.94 -23.76
N ILE A 100 -2.30 3.94 -22.89
CA ILE A 100 -1.35 3.83 -21.79
C ILE A 100 -0.49 2.59 -22.00
N SER A 101 0.82 2.78 -21.94
CA SER A 101 1.79 1.68 -22.00
C SER A 101 2.38 1.36 -20.62
N ARG A 102 2.48 2.35 -19.73
CA ARG A 102 3.04 2.20 -18.38
C ARG A 102 1.95 2.23 -17.31
N PHE A 103 1.83 1.13 -16.58
CA PHE A 103 0.80 0.92 -15.55
C PHE A 103 1.34 0.99 -14.10
N THR A 104 2.50 1.60 -13.87
CA THR A 104 3.06 1.78 -12.53
C THR A 104 2.07 2.53 -11.62
N GLY A 105 1.71 1.92 -10.50
CA GLY A 105 0.75 2.48 -9.54
C GLY A 105 -0.70 2.50 -10.01
N TRP A 106 -1.06 1.71 -11.03
CA TRP A 106 -2.45 1.58 -11.49
C TRP A 106 -3.20 0.50 -10.70
N VAL A 107 -4.44 0.81 -10.36
CA VAL A 107 -5.48 -0.15 -9.97
C VAL A 107 -6.51 -0.16 -11.10
N LEU A 108 -6.61 -1.27 -11.82
CA LEU A 108 -7.36 -1.38 -13.07
C LEU A 108 -8.52 -2.38 -12.95
N ALA A 109 -9.73 -1.92 -13.21
CA ALA A 109 -10.94 -2.71 -13.24
C ALA A 109 -11.09 -3.49 -14.56
N VAL A 110 -11.41 -4.78 -14.46
CA VAL A 110 -11.66 -5.70 -15.58
C VAL A 110 -12.97 -6.45 -15.33
N PRO A 111 -14.10 -5.98 -15.90
CA PRO A 111 -15.42 -6.57 -15.66
C PRO A 111 -15.65 -7.80 -16.55
N LEU A 112 -15.26 -8.99 -16.09
CA LEU A 112 -15.43 -10.25 -16.81
C LEU A 112 -16.91 -10.52 -17.14
N GLY A 113 -17.19 -11.16 -18.27
CA GLY A 113 -18.56 -11.48 -18.72
C GLY A 113 -19.41 -10.26 -19.11
N SER A 114 -18.88 -9.05 -19.01
CA SER A 114 -19.57 -7.81 -19.34
C SER A 114 -19.21 -7.30 -20.72
N THR A 115 -20.08 -6.48 -21.32
CA THR A 115 -19.78 -5.78 -22.57
C THR A 115 -19.37 -4.34 -22.28
N VAL A 116 -18.12 -3.98 -22.56
CA VAL A 116 -17.59 -2.62 -22.40
C VAL A 116 -17.31 -2.04 -23.78
N LEU A 117 -17.94 -0.90 -24.11
CA LEU A 117 -17.80 -0.24 -25.43
C LEU A 117 -18.01 -1.19 -26.63
N GLY A 118 -18.98 -2.11 -26.50
CA GLY A 118 -19.33 -3.08 -27.54
C GLY A 118 -18.38 -4.29 -27.65
N VAL A 119 -17.46 -4.47 -26.70
CA VAL A 119 -16.55 -5.63 -26.64
C VAL A 119 -16.88 -6.45 -25.40
N GLU A 120 -17.07 -7.75 -25.60
CA GLU A 120 -17.22 -8.71 -24.51
C GLU A 120 -15.87 -8.92 -23.82
N VAL A 121 -15.83 -8.67 -22.52
CA VAL A 121 -14.64 -8.84 -21.68
C VAL A 121 -14.63 -10.27 -21.16
N THR A 122 -13.63 -11.04 -21.58
CA THR A 122 -13.50 -12.46 -21.23
C THR A 122 -12.20 -12.73 -20.48
N GLU A 123 -12.00 -13.96 -20.02
CA GLU A 123 -10.71 -14.40 -19.46
C GLU A 123 -9.54 -14.18 -20.44
N ARG A 124 -9.79 -14.31 -21.76
CA ARG A 124 -8.76 -13.98 -22.77
C ARG A 124 -8.41 -12.50 -22.76
N THR A 125 -9.40 -11.63 -22.56
CA THR A 125 -9.17 -10.19 -22.40
C THR A 125 -8.32 -9.90 -21.17
N LEU A 126 -8.56 -10.61 -20.07
CA LEU A 126 -7.71 -10.50 -18.88
C LEU A 126 -6.27 -10.96 -19.17
N ASP A 127 -6.07 -12.06 -19.88
CA ASP A 127 -4.73 -12.52 -20.30
C ASP A 127 -4.03 -11.48 -21.19
N ASP A 128 -4.76 -10.85 -22.11
CA ASP A 128 -4.25 -9.76 -22.97
C ASP A 128 -3.85 -8.54 -22.14
N VAL A 129 -4.67 -8.14 -21.15
CA VAL A 129 -4.38 -7.04 -20.21
C VAL A 129 -3.12 -7.34 -19.40
N VAL A 130 -3.03 -8.54 -18.82
CA VAL A 130 -1.85 -8.99 -18.05
C VAL A 130 -0.61 -8.95 -18.93
N THR A 131 -0.70 -9.48 -20.15
CA THR A 131 0.41 -9.48 -21.11
C THR A 131 0.83 -8.05 -21.46
N HIS A 132 -0.12 -7.15 -21.71
CA HIS A 132 0.17 -5.75 -22.01
C HIS A 132 0.88 -5.03 -20.86
N ILE A 133 0.38 -5.20 -19.63
CA ILE A 133 0.98 -4.62 -18.43
C ILE A 133 2.41 -5.14 -18.22
N LEU A 134 2.62 -6.44 -18.36
CA LEU A 134 3.93 -7.09 -18.14
C LEU A 134 4.98 -6.73 -19.20
N ARG A 135 4.61 -6.16 -20.35
CA ARG A 135 5.60 -5.67 -21.34
C ARG A 135 6.45 -4.53 -20.77
N ASN A 136 5.86 -3.69 -19.93
CA ASN A 136 6.51 -2.50 -19.36
C ASN A 136 6.59 -2.52 -17.83
N SER A 137 6.08 -3.57 -17.19
CA SER A 137 6.07 -3.73 -15.72
C SER A 137 6.75 -5.03 -15.32
N GLY A 138 7.51 -5.02 -14.23
CA GLY A 138 8.23 -6.22 -13.76
C GLY A 138 7.29 -7.34 -13.30
N ASN A 139 6.13 -6.98 -12.74
CA ASN A 139 5.10 -7.89 -12.25
C ASN A 139 3.74 -7.18 -12.20
N CYS A 140 2.66 -7.91 -11.95
CA CYS A 140 1.34 -7.36 -11.60
C CYS A 140 0.60 -8.28 -10.62
N GLY A 141 -0.30 -7.69 -9.84
CA GLY A 141 -1.22 -8.41 -8.97
C GLY A 141 -2.59 -8.56 -9.62
N ILE A 142 -3.28 -9.66 -9.34
CA ILE A 142 -4.65 -9.91 -9.78
C ILE A 142 -5.49 -10.20 -8.54
N LEU A 143 -6.51 -9.37 -8.32
CA LEU A 143 -7.57 -9.57 -7.36
C LEU A 143 -8.80 -10.12 -8.08
N ARG A 144 -9.13 -11.38 -7.84
CA ARG A 144 -10.30 -12.04 -8.41
C ARG A 144 -11.47 -11.99 -7.45
N ILE A 145 -12.61 -11.53 -7.93
CA ILE A 145 -13.88 -11.45 -7.21
C ILE A 145 -14.80 -12.55 -7.75
N SER A 146 -14.94 -13.64 -7.01
CA SER A 146 -15.88 -14.72 -7.33
C SER A 146 -17.27 -14.41 -6.78
N SER A 147 -17.36 -13.69 -5.66
CA SER A 147 -18.59 -13.18 -5.06
C SER A 147 -18.29 -12.04 -4.08
N PRO A 148 -19.29 -11.28 -3.61
CA PRO A 148 -19.09 -10.22 -2.60
C PRO A 148 -18.44 -10.70 -1.28
N SER A 149 -18.45 -12.01 -1.02
CA SER A 149 -17.84 -12.62 0.16
C SER A 149 -16.62 -13.49 -0.17
N SER A 150 -16.20 -13.56 -1.43
CA SER A 150 -15.10 -14.40 -1.87
C SER A 150 -14.22 -13.63 -2.85
N ILE A 151 -13.12 -13.14 -2.30
CA ILE A 151 -12.10 -12.38 -3.00
C ILE A 151 -10.78 -13.10 -2.80
N SER A 152 -9.97 -13.16 -3.84
CA SER A 152 -8.63 -13.74 -3.78
C SER A 152 -7.61 -12.83 -4.45
N PHE A 153 -6.40 -12.75 -3.91
CA PHE A 153 -5.32 -11.99 -4.50
C PHE A 153 -4.09 -12.85 -4.74
N SER A 154 -3.48 -12.69 -5.90
CA SER A 154 -2.22 -13.34 -6.25
C SER A 154 -1.37 -12.42 -7.13
N LEU A 155 -0.06 -12.68 -7.13
CA LEU A 155 0.85 -12.07 -8.08
C LEU A 155 1.02 -12.99 -9.29
N VAL A 156 1.17 -12.42 -10.49
CA VAL A 156 1.41 -13.21 -11.70
C VAL A 156 2.77 -13.90 -11.64
N ARG A 157 3.78 -13.23 -11.09
CA ARG A 157 5.08 -13.83 -10.76
C ARG A 157 5.23 -13.89 -9.25
N HIS A 158 5.70 -15.03 -8.74
CA HIS A 158 6.03 -15.15 -7.32
C HIS A 158 7.13 -14.16 -6.92
N THR A 159 7.03 -13.65 -5.70
CA THR A 159 8.01 -12.76 -5.09
C THR A 159 8.52 -13.36 -3.80
N ASP A 160 9.82 -13.32 -3.57
CA ASP A 160 10.44 -13.74 -2.31
C ASP A 160 10.29 -12.68 -1.20
N SER A 161 9.22 -11.88 -1.25
CA SER A 161 8.97 -10.83 -0.26
C SER A 161 8.61 -11.47 1.08
N THR A 162 9.25 -11.03 2.16
CA THR A 162 8.98 -11.52 3.52
C THR A 162 7.65 -10.98 4.08
N LEU A 163 7.11 -9.92 3.47
CA LEU A 163 5.88 -9.22 3.88
C LEU A 163 5.91 -8.76 5.34
N ASN A 164 7.10 -8.56 5.91
CA ASN A 164 7.29 -8.27 7.34
C ASN A 164 6.65 -6.94 7.73
N VAL A 165 6.79 -5.92 6.87
CA VAL A 165 6.18 -4.60 7.07
C VAL A 165 4.66 -4.71 7.08
N GLU A 166 4.09 -5.38 6.09
CA GLU A 166 2.65 -5.48 5.88
C GLU A 166 1.98 -6.32 6.97
N ASN A 167 2.58 -7.46 7.32
CA ASN A 167 2.13 -8.29 8.44
C ASN A 167 2.15 -7.53 9.77
N ARG A 168 3.17 -6.69 9.97
CA ARG A 168 3.27 -5.84 11.16
C ARG A 168 2.18 -4.77 11.18
N ILE A 169 1.90 -4.11 10.05
CA ILE A 169 0.82 -3.13 9.92
C ILE A 169 -0.52 -3.79 10.26
N VAL A 170 -0.83 -4.92 9.63
CA VAL A 170 -2.09 -5.66 9.84
C VAL A 170 -2.24 -6.09 11.30
N SER A 171 -1.20 -6.67 11.89
CA SER A 171 -1.26 -7.12 13.29
C SER A 171 -1.46 -5.97 14.26
N LYS A 172 -0.77 -4.83 14.07
CA LYS A 172 -0.97 -3.63 14.89
C LYS A 172 -2.40 -3.09 14.80
N ILE A 173 -2.98 -3.04 13.60
CA ILE A 173 -4.37 -2.63 13.39
C ILE A 173 -5.32 -3.52 14.18
N LEU A 174 -5.20 -4.84 14.03
CA LEU A 174 -6.08 -5.80 14.71
C LEU A 174 -5.96 -5.71 16.24
N VAL A 175 -4.74 -5.54 16.77
CA VAL A 175 -4.49 -5.42 18.21
C VAL A 175 -5.02 -4.09 18.76
N ARG A 176 -4.67 -2.95 18.16
CA ARG A 176 -5.12 -1.62 18.62
C ARG A 176 -6.64 -1.48 18.53
N LYS A 177 -7.25 -1.94 17.43
CA LYS A 177 -8.71 -1.98 17.25
C LYS A 177 -9.37 -2.74 18.40
N LYS A 178 -8.92 -3.97 18.67
CA LYS A 178 -9.49 -4.81 19.74
C LYS A 178 -9.38 -4.13 21.11
N GLN A 179 -8.22 -3.58 21.44
CA GLN A 179 -7.99 -2.91 22.72
C GLN A 179 -8.88 -1.66 22.89
N SER A 180 -8.99 -0.84 21.85
CA SER A 180 -9.83 0.37 21.86
C SER A 180 -11.31 0.03 21.99
N LEU A 181 -11.82 -0.92 21.20
CA LEU A 181 -13.21 -1.36 21.28
C LEU A 181 -13.56 -1.98 22.64
N GLU A 182 -12.67 -2.81 23.20
CA GLU A 182 -12.87 -3.35 24.56
C GLU A 182 -12.90 -2.25 25.62
N ARG A 183 -12.04 -1.24 25.50
CA ARG A 183 -12.03 -0.08 26.42
C ARG A 183 -13.34 0.70 26.33
N ILE A 184 -13.80 1.00 25.12
CA ILE A 184 -15.07 1.72 24.89
C ILE A 184 -16.24 0.90 25.44
N ARG A 185 -16.33 -0.39 25.13
CA ARG A 185 -17.36 -1.28 25.68
C ARG A 185 -17.37 -1.27 27.21
N ARG A 186 -16.21 -1.39 27.86
CA ARG A 186 -16.12 -1.33 29.33
C ARG A 186 -16.62 0.00 29.90
N LEU A 187 -16.29 1.11 29.26
CA LEU A 187 -16.75 2.44 29.69
C LEU A 187 -18.27 2.58 29.53
N LEU A 188 -18.81 2.20 28.38
CA LEU A 188 -20.26 2.24 28.12
C LEU A 188 -21.04 1.33 29.08
N THR A 189 -20.59 0.08 29.27
CA THR A 189 -21.21 -0.85 30.22
C THR A 189 -21.18 -0.32 31.65
N LYS A 190 -20.10 0.37 32.06
CA LYS A 190 -20.03 1.00 33.37
C LYS A 190 -21.04 2.15 33.50
N SER A 191 -21.20 2.97 32.47
CA SER A 191 -22.14 4.09 32.44
C SER A 191 -23.60 3.66 32.40
N LEU A 192 -23.90 2.53 31.75
CA LEU A 192 -25.25 1.97 31.66
C LEU A 192 -25.70 1.21 32.92
N ARG A 193 -24.77 0.94 33.85
CA ARG A 193 -25.06 0.18 35.07
C ARG A 193 -26.05 0.94 35.97
N GLY A 194 -27.18 0.30 36.29
CA GLY A 194 -28.21 0.87 37.16
C GLY A 194 -29.26 1.70 36.44
N MET A 195 -29.18 1.82 35.12
CA MET A 195 -30.26 2.41 34.32
C MET A 195 -31.33 1.34 34.04
N ASN A 196 -32.61 1.66 34.28
CA ASN A 196 -33.75 0.79 33.93
C ASN A 196 -34.01 0.87 32.41
N VAL A 197 -33.11 0.33 31.60
CA VAL A 197 -33.22 0.31 30.14
C VAL A 197 -33.31 -1.15 29.68
N SER A 198 -34.14 -1.41 28.66
CA SER A 198 -34.26 -2.74 28.08
C SER A 198 -32.92 -3.23 27.53
N GLU A 199 -32.68 -4.54 27.61
CA GLU A 199 -31.48 -5.21 27.10
C GLU A 199 -31.23 -4.92 25.61
N HIS A 200 -32.29 -4.74 24.81
CA HIS A 200 -32.17 -4.40 23.40
C HIS A 200 -31.46 -3.06 23.17
N ILE A 201 -31.76 -2.04 23.98
CA ILE A 201 -31.12 -0.72 23.89
C ILE A 201 -29.67 -0.80 24.37
N ILE A 202 -29.40 -1.58 25.43
CA ILE A 202 -28.02 -1.82 25.90
C ILE A 202 -27.20 -2.45 24.78
N ASN A 203 -27.74 -3.47 24.10
CA ASN A 203 -27.06 -4.13 22.98
C ASN A 203 -26.87 -3.20 21.78
N ALA A 204 -27.84 -2.33 21.48
CA ALA A 204 -27.70 -1.33 20.42
C ALA A 204 -26.59 -0.32 20.73
N VAL A 205 -26.47 0.16 21.98
CA VAL A 205 -25.41 1.08 22.41
C VAL A 205 -24.02 0.42 22.38
N LEU A 206 -23.95 -0.90 22.59
CA LEU A 206 -22.71 -1.67 22.56
C LEU A 206 -22.33 -2.20 21.16
N LYS A 207 -23.18 -1.95 20.15
CA LYS A 207 -22.90 -2.23 18.75
C LYS A 207 -22.01 -1.12 18.21
N LEU A 208 -20.72 -1.41 18.10
CA LEU A 208 -19.65 -0.47 17.76
C LEU A 208 -19.08 -0.76 16.37
N ASP A 209 -19.94 -1.12 15.41
CA ASP A 209 -19.49 -1.53 14.07
C ASP A 209 -18.90 -0.32 13.32
N ASP A 210 -19.59 0.83 13.35
CA ASP A 210 -19.11 2.08 12.74
C ASP A 210 -17.80 2.58 13.41
N GLU A 211 -17.70 2.49 14.74
CA GLU A 211 -16.47 2.82 15.46
C GLU A 211 -15.35 1.84 15.11
N SER A 212 -15.65 0.56 14.89
CA SER A 212 -14.68 -0.45 14.49
C SER A 212 -14.09 -0.13 13.12
N GLU A 213 -14.92 0.29 12.16
CA GLU A 213 -14.45 0.69 10.83
C GLU A 213 -13.60 1.96 10.89
N LYS A 214 -14.06 3.00 11.59
CA LYS A 214 -13.31 4.26 11.75
C LYS A 214 -11.97 4.05 12.44
N LEU A 215 -11.94 3.31 13.56
CA LEU A 215 -10.70 2.99 14.26
C LEU A 215 -9.74 2.18 13.38
N THR A 216 -10.27 1.31 12.53
CA THR A 216 -9.43 0.55 11.58
C THR A 216 -8.79 1.48 10.56
N GLN A 217 -9.58 2.41 9.99
CA GLN A 217 -9.09 3.40 9.04
C GLN A 217 -8.02 4.29 9.66
N ASP A 218 -8.29 4.88 10.83
CA ASP A 218 -7.37 5.80 11.51
C ASP A 218 -6.02 5.13 11.83
N VAL A 219 -6.06 3.92 12.39
CA VAL A 219 -4.84 3.17 12.73
C VAL A 219 -4.08 2.73 11.48
N PHE A 220 -4.80 2.36 10.40
CA PHE A 220 -4.18 2.02 9.14
C PHE A 220 -3.44 3.22 8.54
N GLU A 221 -4.09 4.38 8.46
CA GLU A 221 -3.48 5.61 7.96
C GLU A 221 -2.28 6.05 8.80
N GLU A 222 -2.38 5.96 10.13
CA GLU A 222 -1.27 6.25 11.04
C GLU A 222 -0.05 5.37 10.74
N GLU A 223 -0.23 4.06 10.62
CA GLU A 223 0.87 3.12 10.39
C GLU A 223 1.49 3.26 9.00
N ILE A 224 0.67 3.51 7.97
CA ILE A 224 1.17 3.78 6.61
C ILE A 224 1.98 5.08 6.59
N ASN A 225 1.46 6.17 7.17
CA ASN A 225 2.17 7.44 7.22
C ASN A 225 3.47 7.34 8.02
N ASN A 226 3.46 6.61 9.15
CA ASN A 226 4.68 6.35 9.93
C ASN A 226 5.75 5.64 9.09
N TYR A 227 5.37 4.64 8.30
CA TYR A 227 6.29 3.93 7.41
C TYR A 227 6.83 4.85 6.30
N VAL A 228 5.95 5.60 5.63
CA VAL A 228 6.33 6.55 4.57
C VAL A 228 7.29 7.63 5.09
N HIS A 229 7.01 8.18 6.27
CA HIS A 229 7.89 9.18 6.90
C HIS A 229 9.25 8.58 7.30
N ALA A 230 9.28 7.34 7.80
CA ALA A 230 10.53 6.66 8.08
C ALA A 230 11.34 6.44 6.80
N ALA A 231 10.70 6.04 5.71
CA ALA A 231 11.36 5.88 4.43
C ALA A 231 11.86 7.22 3.85
N ARG A 232 11.11 8.32 4.00
CA ARG A 232 11.58 9.66 3.61
C ARG A 232 12.81 10.11 4.42
N ARG A 233 12.82 9.84 5.73
CA ARG A 233 14.01 10.05 6.58
C ARG A 233 15.19 9.21 6.09
N ALA A 234 14.95 7.95 5.71
CA ALA A 234 15.97 7.08 5.14
C ALA A 234 16.56 7.67 3.86
N VAL A 235 15.74 8.11 2.91
CA VAL A 235 16.19 8.79 1.67
C VAL A 235 17.10 9.97 1.99
N THR A 236 16.70 10.81 2.95
CA THR A 236 17.48 11.99 3.35
C THR A 236 18.85 11.61 3.93
N LEU A 237 18.89 10.61 4.82
CA LEU A 237 20.13 10.12 5.43
C LEU A 237 21.05 9.45 4.40
N LEU A 238 20.49 8.56 3.58
CA LEU A 238 21.23 7.80 2.58
C LEU A 238 21.77 8.69 1.46
N SER A 239 21.02 9.70 1.04
CA SER A 239 21.50 10.73 0.10
C SER A 239 22.72 11.47 0.65
N ARG A 240 22.70 11.84 1.94
CA ARG A 240 23.85 12.50 2.59
C ARG A 240 25.06 11.58 2.70
N ILE A 241 24.85 10.30 2.98
CA ILE A 241 25.92 9.29 3.04
C ILE A 241 26.54 9.10 1.65
N ARG A 242 25.72 9.00 0.60
CA ARG A 242 26.19 8.90 -0.79
C ARG A 242 27.07 10.10 -1.16
N LEU A 243 26.59 11.32 -0.89
CA LEU A 243 27.36 12.56 -1.13
C LEU A 243 28.67 12.58 -0.34
N ALA A 244 28.66 12.19 0.93
CA ALA A 244 29.88 12.13 1.73
C ALA A 244 30.90 11.14 1.14
N ARG A 245 30.44 9.99 0.62
CA ARG A 245 31.29 9.01 -0.06
C ARG A 245 31.86 9.53 -1.37
N GLU A 246 31.06 10.25 -2.16
CA GLU A 246 31.53 10.91 -3.38
C GLU A 246 32.61 11.97 -3.09
N LEU A 247 32.54 12.62 -1.93
CA LEU A 247 33.55 13.56 -1.44
C LEU A 247 34.77 12.87 -0.77
N GLY A 248 34.83 11.54 -0.76
CA GLY A 248 35.97 10.76 -0.27
C GLY A 248 35.87 10.27 1.18
N ALA A 249 34.73 10.46 1.86
CA ALA A 249 34.54 9.90 3.20
C ALA A 249 34.23 8.40 3.15
N SER A 250 34.83 7.60 4.03
CA SER A 250 34.57 6.16 4.13
C SER A 250 33.33 5.80 4.96
N THR A 251 32.33 6.69 5.01
CA THR A 251 31.16 6.54 5.89
C THR A 251 30.30 5.37 5.44
N THR A 252 30.08 4.40 6.32
CA THR A 252 29.16 3.28 6.09
C THR A 252 28.17 3.19 7.22
N LEU A 253 26.89 3.10 6.89
CA LEU A 253 25.82 2.94 7.88
C LEU A 253 25.48 1.45 8.02
N THR A 254 25.28 1.00 9.26
CA THR A 254 24.72 -0.32 9.54
C THR A 254 23.20 -0.27 9.48
N GLU A 255 22.56 -1.39 9.16
CA GLU A 255 21.10 -1.52 9.16
C GLU A 255 20.48 -1.05 10.48
N ARG A 256 21.02 -1.53 11.62
CA ARG A 256 20.55 -1.14 12.95
C ARG A 256 20.57 0.38 13.16
N ASN A 257 21.68 1.04 12.83
CA ASN A 257 21.80 2.49 13.01
C ASN A 257 20.83 3.25 12.11
N LEU A 258 20.54 2.73 10.90
CA LEU A 258 19.53 3.31 10.02
C LEU A 258 18.14 3.25 10.65
N TYR A 259 17.71 2.06 11.10
CA TYR A 259 16.39 1.87 11.69
C TYR A 259 16.19 2.69 12.98
N GLU A 260 17.21 2.76 13.83
CA GLU A 260 17.22 3.63 15.02
C GLU A 260 17.08 5.12 14.62
N ALA A 261 17.83 5.58 13.61
CA ALA A 261 17.80 6.98 13.17
C ALA A 261 16.48 7.37 12.49
N ILE A 262 15.87 6.46 11.72
CA ILE A 262 14.58 6.74 11.06
C ILE A 262 13.39 6.47 11.98
N GLY A 263 13.59 5.95 13.18
CA GLY A 263 12.52 5.70 14.15
C GLY A 263 11.49 4.68 13.64
N TRP A 264 11.96 3.63 12.96
CA TRP A 264 11.14 2.53 12.49
C TRP A 264 11.80 1.22 12.87
N ASP A 265 11.00 0.19 13.11
CA ASP A 265 11.46 -1.08 13.69
C ASP A 265 10.78 -2.28 13.02
N GLY A 266 10.17 -2.08 11.84
CA GLY A 266 9.50 -3.13 11.06
C GLY A 266 10.15 -3.39 9.70
N GLY A 267 10.12 -4.65 9.26
CA GLY A 267 10.68 -5.05 7.96
C GLY A 267 12.18 -5.27 7.99
N ASP A 268 12.69 -5.82 6.89
CA ASP A 268 14.13 -5.86 6.62
C ASP A 268 14.54 -4.69 5.72
N LEU A 269 15.85 -4.43 5.65
CA LEU A 269 16.36 -3.36 4.81
C LEU A 269 15.97 -3.50 3.33
N ALA A 270 15.85 -4.73 2.83
CA ALA A 270 15.49 -4.95 1.43
C ALA A 270 14.06 -4.47 1.15
N ASP A 271 13.12 -4.66 2.09
CA ASP A 271 11.77 -4.09 2.02
C ASP A 271 11.82 -2.56 1.93
N LEU A 272 12.59 -1.92 2.81
CA LEU A 272 12.73 -0.46 2.83
C LEU A 272 13.31 0.08 1.52
N ILE A 273 14.36 -0.54 1.00
CA ILE A 273 14.99 -0.13 -0.26
C ILE A 273 14.06 -0.35 -1.45
N ARG A 274 13.29 -1.46 -1.48
CA ARG A 274 12.27 -1.69 -2.51
C ARG A 274 11.19 -0.63 -2.48
N PHE A 275 10.68 -0.30 -1.30
CA PHE A 275 9.71 0.78 -1.14
C PHE A 275 10.28 2.13 -1.61
N ILE A 276 11.52 2.45 -1.23
CA ILE A 276 12.18 3.69 -1.67
C ILE A 276 12.33 3.74 -3.19
N ARG A 277 12.72 2.63 -3.81
CA ARG A 277 12.86 2.53 -5.26
C ARG A 277 11.51 2.70 -5.96
N ALA A 278 10.45 2.10 -5.42
CA ALA A 278 9.11 2.27 -5.96
C ALA A 278 8.63 3.73 -5.84
N GLU A 279 8.79 4.34 -4.66
CA GLU A 279 8.23 5.66 -4.36
C GLU A 279 9.05 6.80 -4.96
N TRP A 280 10.39 6.72 -4.92
CA TRP A 280 11.29 7.81 -5.30
C TRP A 280 12.23 7.48 -6.45
N GLN A 281 12.18 6.26 -7.02
CA GLN A 281 13.08 5.82 -8.10
C GLN A 281 14.57 5.88 -7.77
N GLU A 282 14.89 5.90 -6.49
CA GLU A 282 16.25 5.89 -5.97
C GLU A 282 16.64 4.48 -5.50
N ASP A 283 17.89 4.11 -5.75
CA ASP A 283 18.44 2.83 -5.30
C ASP A 283 19.62 3.05 -4.37
N PHE A 284 19.42 2.93 -3.05
CA PHE A 284 20.46 3.08 -2.03
C PHE A 284 21.09 1.75 -1.57
N SER A 285 20.93 0.68 -2.36
CA SER A 285 21.55 -0.62 -2.05
C SER A 285 23.07 -0.54 -1.88
N ASP A 286 23.70 0.41 -2.57
CA ASP A 286 25.15 0.67 -2.52
C ASP A 286 25.60 1.31 -1.21
N CYS A 287 24.70 2.00 -0.48
CA CYS A 287 25.02 2.81 0.69
C CYS A 287 25.11 2.01 2.00
N ILE A 288 24.70 0.75 2.00
CA ILE A 288 24.56 -0.04 3.22
C ILE A 288 25.31 -1.37 3.07
N LYS A 289 26.20 -1.66 4.02
CA LYS A 289 26.92 -2.94 4.05
C LYS A 289 26.05 -4.01 4.68
N MET A 290 25.71 -5.05 3.93
CA MET A 290 25.14 -6.27 4.50
C MET A 290 26.22 -7.02 5.28
N GLY A 291 26.12 -7.08 6.61
CA GLY A 291 26.98 -7.93 7.44
C GLY A 291 27.44 -7.34 8.77
N THR A 292 27.49 -8.22 9.78
CA THR A 292 27.85 -7.99 11.20
C THR A 292 29.25 -7.42 11.44
N LEU A 293 30.16 -7.50 10.47
CA LEU A 293 31.56 -7.05 10.60
C LEU A 293 31.76 -5.53 10.46
N SER A 294 30.74 -4.78 10.04
CA SER A 294 30.81 -3.31 9.91
C SER A 294 30.44 -2.55 11.20
N GLY A 295 29.80 -3.22 12.16
CA GLY A 295 29.30 -2.59 13.39
C GLY A 295 30.39 -2.17 14.38
N LEU A 296 31.59 -2.78 14.32
CA LEU A 296 32.67 -2.45 15.25
C LEU A 296 33.31 -1.08 14.97
N GLY A 297 33.47 -0.70 13.69
CA GLY A 297 34.04 0.61 13.34
C GLY A 297 33.08 1.77 13.66
N ALA A 298 31.80 1.63 13.30
CA ALA A 298 30.78 2.66 13.56
C ALA A 298 30.48 2.83 15.06
N TRP A 299 30.60 1.76 15.87
CA TRP A 299 30.43 1.84 17.32
C TRP A 299 31.59 2.60 17.99
N VAL A 300 32.83 2.34 17.54
CA VAL A 300 34.01 3.07 17.99
C VAL A 300 33.86 4.56 17.64
N ASP A 301 33.51 4.92 16.39
CA ASP A 301 33.32 6.32 16.02
C ASP A 301 32.19 7.02 16.80
N SER A 302 31.11 6.31 17.16
CA SER A 302 30.02 6.88 17.97
C SER A 302 30.41 7.17 19.43
N MET A 303 31.40 6.46 19.98
CA MET A 303 31.89 6.69 21.35
C MET A 303 32.95 7.80 21.42
N TRP A 304 33.59 8.13 20.31
CA TRP A 304 34.68 9.11 20.28
C TRP A 304 34.30 10.48 19.75
N GLY A 305 33.01 10.73 19.50
CA GLY A 305 32.39 12.05 19.26
C GLY A 305 33.36 13.11 18.73
N THR A 306 33.57 13.10 17.41
CA THR A 306 34.19 14.25 16.73
C THR A 306 33.13 15.28 16.37
#